data_AF-A0A917QMD9-F1
#
_entry.id   AF-A0A917QMD9-F1
#
_cell.length_a   1.000
_cell.length_b   1.000
_cell.length_c   1.000
_cell.angle_alpha   90.00
_cell.angle_beta   90.00
_cell.angle_gamma   90.00
#
_symmetry.space_group_name_H-M   'P 1'
#
loop_
_entity.id
_entity.type
_entity.pdbx_description
1 polymer ?
#
loop_
_entity_poly.entity_id
_entity_poly.type
_entity_poly.pdbx_seq_one_letter_code
_entity_poly.pdbx_strand_id
1 'polypeptide(L)'
;MVITDNAAGAMKATTGDCSSAKATYRIAKVAAAQECAPSDAAFTGTVADKSTGLCLTPNFAADTCFADAGTRPAKAVDCSTKEATFKVIKRIDGQADELLCDAPATSFKTVANPKTTFCLAKP
;
A
#
# COMPACT_ATOMS: atom_id res chain seq x y z
N MET A 1 1.52 -9.16 1.25
CA MET A 1 2.86 -8.85 1.78
C MET A 1 2.74 -7.79 2.87
N VAL A 2 3.46 -7.96 3.99
CA VAL A 2 3.54 -6.95 5.07
C VAL A 2 4.93 -6.32 5.02
N ILE A 3 4.98 -4.99 4.91
CA ILE A 3 6.24 -4.25 4.94
C ILE A 3 6.62 -3.98 6.39
N THR A 4 7.75 -4.54 6.84
CA THR A 4 8.24 -4.38 8.22
C THR A 4 9.33 -3.32 8.33
N ASP A 5 10.08 -3.12 7.25
CA ASP A 5 11.05 -2.04 7.07
C ASP A 5 11.00 -1.54 5.62
N ASN A 6 10.92 -0.22 5.43
CA ASN A 6 10.92 0.43 4.12
C ASN A 6 12.09 1.40 3.96
N ALA A 7 13.10 1.38 4.84
CA ALA A 7 14.30 2.20 4.70
C ALA A 7 15.08 1.85 3.42
N ALA A 8 15.72 2.85 2.81
CA ALA A 8 16.52 2.66 1.61
C ALA A 8 17.64 1.62 1.85
N GLY A 9 17.73 0.59 0.99
CA GLY A 9 18.72 -0.47 1.11
C GLY A 9 18.47 -1.52 2.21
N ALA A 10 17.44 -1.33 3.04
CA ALA A 10 17.12 -2.22 4.16
C ALA A 10 15.67 -2.75 4.12
N MET A 11 14.99 -2.62 2.98
CA MET A 11 13.58 -3.00 2.89
C MET A 11 13.38 -4.48 3.23
N LYS A 12 12.49 -4.75 4.17
CA LYS A 12 12.10 -6.10 4.59
C LYS A 12 10.59 -6.26 4.48
N ALA A 13 10.19 -7.41 3.96
CA ALA A 13 8.80 -7.75 3.83
C ALA A 13 8.57 -9.25 4.04
N THR A 14 7.41 -9.59 4.59
CA THR A 14 6.96 -10.97 4.72
C THR A 14 5.85 -11.26 3.74
N THR A 15 6.01 -12.33 2.97
CA THR A 15 4.93 -12.88 2.16
C THR A 15 3.91 -13.56 3.06
N GLY A 16 2.66 -13.57 2.64
CA GLY A 16 1.54 -14.13 3.37
C GLY A 16 0.37 -14.32 2.42
N ASP A 17 -0.78 -14.71 2.95
CA ASP A 17 -1.97 -14.90 2.13
C ASP A 17 -2.37 -13.61 1.39
N CYS A 18 -2.58 -13.73 0.07
CA CYS A 18 -2.97 -12.66 -0.83
C CYS A 18 -4.34 -12.05 -0.46
N SER A 19 -5.25 -12.85 0.10
CA SER A 19 -6.55 -12.37 0.62
C SER A 19 -6.46 -11.71 1.99
N SER A 20 -5.34 -11.82 2.70
CA SER A 20 -5.25 -11.32 4.06
C SER A 20 -5.36 -9.80 4.13
N ALA A 21 -6.25 -9.31 5.00
CA ALA A 21 -6.31 -7.89 5.36
C ALA A 21 -5.06 -7.42 6.13
N LYS A 22 -4.23 -8.35 6.64
CA LYS A 22 -2.96 -8.00 7.31
C LYS A 22 -1.89 -7.55 6.30
N ALA A 23 -2.01 -7.92 5.03
CA ALA A 23 -1.08 -7.54 3.99
C ALA A 23 -1.32 -6.09 3.57
N THR A 24 -0.40 -5.17 3.87
CA THR A 24 -0.52 -3.75 3.48
C THR A 24 -0.37 -3.55 1.97
N TYR A 25 0.31 -4.47 1.28
CA TYR A 25 0.47 -4.49 -0.17
C TYR A 25 0.26 -5.88 -0.77
N ARG A 26 -0.17 -5.91 -2.02
CA ARG A 26 -0.26 -7.10 -2.88
C ARG A 26 0.76 -6.99 -4.01
N ILE A 27 1.27 -8.12 -4.48
CA ILE A 27 2.10 -8.16 -5.69
C ILE A 27 1.13 -8.19 -6.87
N ALA A 28 1.05 -7.11 -7.65
CA ALA A 28 0.27 -7.09 -8.88
C ALA A 28 1.04 -7.72 -10.04
N LYS A 29 2.34 -7.43 -10.13
CA LYS A 29 3.20 -7.95 -11.20
C LYS A 29 4.64 -8.12 -10.71
N VAL A 30 5.33 -9.08 -11.29
CA VAL A 30 6.78 -9.23 -11.19
C VAL A 30 7.38 -8.64 -12.45
N ALA A 31 8.02 -7.48 -12.37
CA ALA A 31 8.50 -6.70 -13.52
C ALA A 31 9.52 -5.64 -13.10
N ALA A 32 10.25 -5.05 -14.05
CA ALA A 32 11.10 -3.90 -13.74
C ALA A 32 10.24 -2.71 -13.26
N ALA A 33 10.80 -1.85 -12.39
CA ALA A 33 10.08 -0.73 -11.78
C ALA A 33 9.38 0.20 -12.80
N GLN A 34 9.98 0.37 -13.98
CA GLN A 34 9.41 1.17 -15.07
C GLN A 34 8.10 0.62 -15.65
N GLU A 35 7.84 -0.67 -15.47
CA GLU A 35 6.66 -1.36 -15.99
C GLU A 35 5.48 -1.35 -15.02
N CYS A 36 5.65 -0.77 -13.83
CA CYS A 36 4.61 -0.70 -12.82
C CYS A 36 3.58 0.38 -13.16
N ALA A 37 2.31 0.12 -12.82
CA ALA A 37 1.29 1.14 -13.00
C ALA A 37 1.59 2.35 -12.09
N PRO A 38 1.19 3.59 -12.45
CA PRO A 38 1.42 4.76 -11.62
C PRO A 38 0.83 4.65 -10.20
N SER A 39 -0.20 3.82 -10.01
CA SER A 39 -0.82 3.54 -8.71
C SER A 39 -0.03 2.57 -7.82
N ASP A 40 0.93 1.86 -8.40
CA ASP A 40 1.72 0.82 -7.74
C ASP A 40 3.03 1.37 -7.19
N ALA A 41 3.42 0.88 -6.02
CA ALA A 41 4.76 1.11 -5.50
C ALA A 41 5.73 0.13 -6.16
N ALA A 42 6.81 0.63 -6.74
CA ALA A 42 7.88 -0.22 -7.24
C ALA A 42 8.75 -0.70 -6.06
N PHE A 43 9.02 -2.00 -6.03
CA PHE A 43 9.83 -2.64 -5.00
C PHE A 43 10.83 -3.57 -5.66
N THR A 44 12.10 -3.48 -5.26
CA THR A 44 13.12 -4.46 -5.67
C THR A 44 13.37 -5.37 -4.48
N GLY A 45 13.17 -6.67 -4.66
CA GLY A 45 13.40 -7.67 -3.62
C GLY A 45 14.09 -8.90 -4.18
N THR A 46 14.60 -9.73 -3.27
CA THR A 46 15.13 -11.05 -3.63
C THR A 46 14.02 -12.07 -3.46
N VAL A 47 13.59 -12.69 -4.56
CA VAL A 47 12.65 -13.82 -4.56
C VAL A 47 13.38 -15.03 -5.13
N ALA A 48 13.47 -16.11 -4.35
CA ALA A 48 14.23 -17.32 -4.72
C ALA A 48 15.67 -17.00 -5.21
N ASP A 49 16.40 -16.22 -4.41
CA ASP A 49 17.79 -15.79 -4.65
C ASP A 49 18.04 -14.96 -5.92
N LYS A 50 16.98 -14.47 -6.58
CA LYS A 50 17.07 -13.53 -7.70
C LYS A 50 16.52 -12.16 -7.33
N SER A 51 17.32 -11.13 -7.58
CA SER A 51 16.84 -9.75 -7.52
C SER A 51 15.77 -9.56 -8.60
N THR A 52 14.56 -9.27 -8.15
CA THR A 52 13.38 -9.16 -9.00
C THR A 52 12.63 -7.89 -8.64
N GLY A 53 12.20 -7.15 -9.66
CA GLY A 53 11.29 -6.03 -9.46
C GLY A 53 9.86 -6.54 -9.24
N LEU A 54 9.16 -5.91 -8.32
CA LEU A 54 7.79 -6.19 -7.93
C LEU A 54 6.98 -4.89 -7.99
N CYS A 55 5.88 -4.94 -8.72
CA CYS A 55 4.87 -3.88 -8.71
C CYS A 55 3.88 -4.19 -7.58
N LEU A 56 3.91 -3.35 -6.55
CA LEU A 56 3.12 -3.52 -5.35
C LEU A 56 1.89 -2.64 -5.37
N THR A 57 0.73 -3.27 -5.38
CA THR A 57 -0.54 -2.58 -5.30
C THR A 57 -0.95 -2.39 -3.83
N PRO A 58 -1.40 -1.19 -3.42
CA PRO A 58 -1.89 -0.95 -2.08
C PRO A 58 -3.04 -1.90 -1.69
N ASN A 59 -2.98 -2.43 -0.48
CA ASN A 59 -4.03 -3.25 0.12
C ASN A 59 -4.29 -2.80 1.57
N PHE A 60 -4.41 -1.50 1.77
CA PHE A 60 -4.55 -0.93 3.11
C PHE A 60 -5.81 -1.44 3.81
N ALA A 61 -5.70 -1.69 5.11
CA ALA A 61 -6.85 -2.02 5.94
C ALA A 61 -7.58 -0.74 6.36
N ALA A 62 -8.90 -0.81 6.47
CA ALA A 62 -9.68 0.26 7.08
C ALA A 62 -9.28 0.43 8.55
N ASP A 63 -9.52 1.62 9.08
CA ASP A 63 -9.16 2.04 10.44
C ASP A 63 -7.68 1.90 10.81
N THR A 64 -6.81 1.81 9.81
CA THR A 64 -5.36 1.67 10.02
C THR A 64 -4.62 2.93 9.59
N CYS A 65 -3.60 3.31 10.35
CA CYS A 65 -2.73 4.44 10.05
C CYS A 65 -1.43 3.99 9.40
N PHE A 66 -0.91 4.85 8.53
CA PHE A 66 0.25 4.57 7.72
C PHE A 66 1.23 5.73 7.72
N ALA A 67 2.51 5.39 7.77
CA ALA A 67 3.62 6.30 7.51
C ALA A 67 3.96 6.24 6.03
N ASP A 68 3.64 7.30 5.30
CA ASP A 68 4.05 7.50 3.92
C ASP A 68 5.57 7.74 3.87
N ALA A 69 6.23 7.07 2.95
CA ALA A 69 7.67 7.19 2.71
C ALA A 69 7.97 7.69 1.29
N GLY A 70 6.99 8.33 0.64
CA GLY A 70 7.12 8.93 -0.68
C GLY A 70 7.23 7.87 -1.77
N THR A 71 8.43 7.69 -2.34
CA THR A 71 8.67 6.72 -3.42
C THR A 71 8.74 5.27 -2.95
N ARG A 72 8.56 5.02 -1.65
CA ARG A 72 8.65 3.69 -1.04
C ARG A 72 7.30 3.25 -0.47
N PRO A 73 7.05 1.93 -0.36
CA PRO A 73 5.82 1.42 0.22
C PRO A 73 5.58 1.98 1.63
N ALA A 74 4.40 2.54 1.87
CA ALA A 74 3.97 3.00 3.19
C ALA A 74 3.94 1.86 4.22
N LYS A 75 4.23 2.17 5.50
CA LYS A 75 4.25 1.19 6.59
C LYS A 75 3.07 1.42 7.52
N ALA A 76 2.42 0.35 7.98
CA ALA A 76 1.39 0.45 9.00
C ALA A 76 2.02 0.82 10.35
N VAL A 77 1.45 1.82 11.03
CA VAL A 77 1.92 2.36 12.31
C VAL A 77 0.71 2.63 13.22
N ASP A 78 0.96 2.83 14.52
CA ASP A 78 -0.07 3.32 15.43
C ASP A 78 -0.47 4.76 15.05
N CYS A 79 -1.77 5.06 15.05
CA CYS A 79 -2.28 6.39 14.70
C CYS A 79 -1.77 7.49 15.64
N SER A 80 -1.36 7.14 16.85
CA SER A 80 -0.84 8.06 17.86
C SER A 80 0.62 8.45 17.62
N THR A 81 1.33 7.79 16.69
CA THR A 81 2.72 8.14 16.42
C THR A 81 2.81 9.40 15.56
N LYS A 82 3.87 10.18 15.75
CA LYS A 82 4.16 11.35 14.91
C LYS A 82 4.52 10.98 13.46
N GLU A 83 4.78 9.71 13.22
CA GLU A 83 5.12 9.17 11.90
C GLU A 83 3.87 8.80 11.10
N ALA A 84 2.69 8.74 11.73
CA ALA A 84 1.43 8.53 11.04
C ALA A 84 1.13 9.74 10.14
N THR A 85 1.08 9.49 8.83
CA THR A 85 0.84 10.53 7.82
C THR A 85 -0.60 10.54 7.32
N PHE A 86 -1.24 9.38 7.27
CA PHE A 86 -2.64 9.23 6.86
C PHE A 86 -3.30 8.03 7.55
N LYS A 87 -4.61 8.13 7.75
CA LYS A 87 -5.48 7.04 8.20
C LYS A 87 -6.43 6.64 7.08
N VAL A 88 -6.56 5.34 6.85
CA VAL A 88 -7.62 4.83 5.96
C VAL A 88 -8.91 4.75 6.74
N ILE A 89 -9.83 5.67 6.51
CA ILE A 89 -11.12 5.70 7.21
C ILE A 89 -12.16 4.80 6.53
N LYS A 90 -11.97 4.49 5.25
CA LYS A 90 -12.87 3.62 4.49
C LYS A 90 -12.11 2.91 3.38
N ARG A 91 -12.42 1.64 3.19
CA ARG A 91 -11.94 0.81 2.08
C ARG A 91 -13.16 0.27 1.35
N ILE A 92 -13.14 0.36 0.03
CA ILE A 92 -14.23 -0.13 -0.84
C ILE A 92 -13.60 -1.03 -1.89
N ASP A 93 -13.84 -2.33 -1.79
CA ASP A 93 -13.38 -3.30 -2.77
C ASP A 93 -14.38 -3.44 -3.92
N GLY A 94 -13.87 -3.75 -5.13
CA GLY A 94 -14.64 -3.87 -6.36
C GLY A 94 -14.87 -2.56 -7.13
N GLN A 95 -14.61 -1.41 -6.50
CA GLN A 95 -14.84 -0.08 -7.09
C GLN A 95 -13.60 0.80 -6.97
N ALA A 96 -13.21 1.43 -8.07
CA ALA A 96 -12.12 2.41 -8.15
C ALA A 96 -12.76 3.76 -8.52
N ASP A 97 -13.37 4.40 -7.53
CA ASP A 97 -14.17 5.61 -7.68
C ASP A 97 -13.99 6.52 -6.46
N GLU A 98 -13.35 7.67 -6.69
CA GLU A 98 -13.05 8.68 -5.68
C GLU A 98 -14.30 9.35 -5.09
N LEU A 99 -15.43 9.35 -5.82
CA LEU A 99 -16.69 9.95 -5.40
C LEU A 99 -17.37 9.15 -4.28
N LEU A 100 -16.89 7.95 -3.98
CA LEU A 100 -17.38 7.12 -2.87
C LEU A 100 -16.79 7.52 -1.50
N CYS A 101 -15.85 8.48 -1.50
CA CYS A 101 -15.24 9.04 -0.31
C CYS A 101 -16.00 10.28 0.16
N ASP A 102 -16.70 10.15 1.28
CA ASP A 102 -17.40 11.24 1.95
C ASP A 102 -16.56 11.84 3.08
N ALA A 103 -16.99 12.99 3.59
CA ALA A 103 -16.43 13.56 4.82
C ALA A 103 -16.49 12.51 5.97
N PRO A 104 -15.41 12.34 6.77
CA PRO A 104 -14.27 13.24 6.92
C PRO A 104 -13.05 12.91 6.04
N ALA A 105 -13.19 12.18 4.93
CA ALA A 105 -12.09 11.95 4.00
C ALA A 105 -11.53 13.29 3.47
N THR A 106 -10.21 13.46 3.55
CA THR A 106 -9.52 14.64 3.00
C THR A 106 -8.78 14.31 1.70
N SER A 107 -8.53 13.03 1.43
CA SER A 107 -7.91 12.54 0.21
C SER A 107 -8.35 11.11 -0.09
N PHE A 108 -8.02 10.62 -1.29
CA PHE A 108 -8.37 9.28 -1.73
C PHE A 108 -7.21 8.63 -2.47
N LYS A 109 -7.24 7.30 -2.54
CA LYS A 109 -6.36 6.52 -3.40
C LYS A 109 -7.18 5.42 -4.07
N THR A 110 -7.20 5.42 -5.39
CA THR A 110 -7.82 4.36 -6.18
C THR A 110 -6.76 3.41 -6.70
N VAL A 111 -7.16 2.15 -6.82
CA VAL A 111 -6.37 1.05 -7.37
C VAL A 111 -7.18 0.44 -8.49
N ALA A 112 -6.56 0.24 -9.66
CA ALA A 112 -7.25 -0.31 -10.82
C ALA A 112 -7.36 -1.85 -10.80
N ASN A 113 -6.40 -2.55 -10.19
CA ASN A 113 -6.39 -4.01 -10.15
C ASN A 113 -5.79 -4.56 -8.83
N PRO A 114 -6.61 -5.22 -7.98
CA PRO A 114 -8.06 -5.28 -8.05
C PRO A 114 -8.65 -3.89 -7.82
N LYS A 115 -9.82 -3.61 -8.41
CA LYS A 115 -10.50 -2.32 -8.22
C LYS A 115 -10.74 -2.09 -6.73
N THR A 116 -10.12 -1.07 -6.16
CA THR A 116 -10.30 -0.72 -4.75
C THR A 116 -10.16 0.79 -4.57
N THR A 117 -10.99 1.37 -3.71
CA THR A 117 -10.92 2.77 -3.29
C THR A 117 -10.59 2.84 -1.81
N PHE A 118 -9.58 3.64 -1.47
CA PHE A 118 -9.20 3.96 -0.10
C PHE A 118 -9.49 5.43 0.17
N CYS A 119 -10.36 5.70 1.14
CA CYS A 119 -10.63 7.06 1.61
C CYS A 119 -9.72 7.35 2.79
N LEU A 120 -8.98 8.45 2.68
CA LEU A 120 -7.90 8.80 3.58
C LEU A 120 -8.27 10.08 4.34
N ALA A 121 -7.93 10.11 5.61
CA ALA A 121 -8.00 11.30 6.45
C ALA A 121 -6.66 11.53 7.14
N LYS A 122 -6.50 12.71 7.75
CA LYS A 122 -5.42 12.89 8.73
C LYS A 122 -5.62 11.93 9.91
N PRO A 123 -4.55 11.27 10.38
CA PRO A 123 -4.62 10.33 11.48
C PRO A 123 -5.00 10.99 12.81
#